data_AF-A0A7J8VPZ6-F1
#
_entry.id   AF-A0A7J8VPZ6-F1
#
_cell.length_a   1.000
_cell.length_b   1.000
_cell.length_c   1.000
_cell.angle_alpha   90.00
_cell.angle_beta   90.00
_cell.angle_gamma   90.00
#
_symmetry.space_group_name_H-M   'P 1'
#
loop_
_entity.id
_entity.type
_entity.pdbx_description
1 polymer ?
#
loop_
_entity_poly.entity_id
_entity_poly.type
_entity_poly.pdbx_seq_one_letter_code
_entity_poly.pdbx_strand_id
1 'polypeptide(L)'
;MGEEKENAQERVVDISLKDLSKKLEEFARVRDWEKYHSPRNLLLAMVGEVGELSEIFQWRGEVDKGLPNWEESEKEHLGEELSDVLLYLIRLSDICGIDLGDAASRKLVKNAIKYPPPPPKVL
;
A
#
# COMPACT_ATOMS: atom_id res chain seq x y z
N MET A 1 6.45 10.25 -43.44
CA MET A 1 5.65 9.14 -42.89
C MET A 1 6.36 8.73 -41.61
N GLY A 2 5.95 9.12 -40.41
CA GLY A 2 4.60 9.32 -39.88
C GLY A 2 4.66 8.60 -38.54
N GLU A 3 4.65 9.37 -37.47
CA GLU A 3 4.86 9.00 -36.07
C GLU A 3 4.16 7.70 -35.63
N GLU A 4 4.90 6.72 -35.11
CA GLU A 4 4.39 5.77 -34.12
C GLU A 4 4.74 6.34 -32.74
N LYS A 5 3.97 7.33 -32.30
CA LYS A 5 3.83 7.59 -30.87
C LYS A 5 2.95 6.47 -30.33
N GLU A 6 3.59 5.43 -29.79
CA GLU A 6 2.89 4.50 -28.91
C GLU A 6 2.38 5.30 -27.72
N ASN A 7 1.09 5.63 -27.81
CA ASN A 7 0.33 6.24 -26.75
C ASN A 7 0.18 5.18 -25.67
N ALA A 8 1.16 5.09 -24.76
CA ALA A 8 1.06 4.36 -23.51
C ALA A 8 0.03 5.08 -22.63
N GLN A 9 -1.24 4.93 -23.00
CA GLN A 9 -2.37 5.33 -22.19
C GLN A 9 -2.32 4.44 -20.94
N GLU A 10 -1.80 5.02 -19.86
CA GLU A 10 -1.71 4.44 -18.53
C GLU A 10 -3.07 3.82 -18.16
N ARG A 11 -3.18 2.49 -18.25
CA ARG A 11 -4.40 1.82 -17.84
C ARG A 11 -4.45 1.93 -16.34
N VAL A 12 -5.42 2.70 -15.83
CA VAL A 12 -5.85 2.58 -14.43
C VAL A 12 -6.38 1.15 -14.27
N VAL A 13 -5.54 0.26 -13.77
CA VAL A 13 -5.93 -1.13 -13.52
C VAL A 13 -6.60 -1.16 -12.15
N ASP A 14 -7.92 -1.27 -12.14
CA ASP A 14 -8.65 -1.63 -10.92
C ASP A 14 -8.17 -3.02 -10.49
N ILE A 15 -7.44 -3.08 -9.37
CA ILE A 15 -6.80 -4.30 -8.87
C ILE A 15 -7.21 -4.53 -7.41
N SER A 16 -7.71 -5.72 -7.12
CA SER A 16 -8.11 -6.06 -5.75
C SER A 16 -6.92 -6.52 -4.90
N LEU A 17 -7.06 -6.45 -3.57
CA LEU A 17 -6.08 -7.04 -2.64
C LEU A 17 -5.86 -8.54 -2.90
N LYS A 18 -6.91 -9.26 -3.32
CA LYS A 18 -6.80 -10.69 -3.66
C LYS A 18 -6.00 -10.92 -4.93
N ASP A 19 -6.12 -10.03 -5.91
CA ASP A 19 -5.34 -10.12 -7.15
C ASP A 19 -3.87 -9.80 -6.89
N LEU A 20 -3.58 -8.78 -6.06
CA LEU A 20 -2.24 -8.49 -5.59
C LEU A 20 -1.63 -9.66 -4.81
N SER A 21 -2.38 -10.28 -3.90
CA SER A 21 -1.94 -11.46 -3.15
C SER A 21 -1.51 -12.59 -4.07
N LYS A 22 -2.33 -12.92 -5.08
CA LYS A 22 -2.01 -13.96 -6.08
C LYS A 22 -0.77 -13.61 -6.90
N LYS A 23 -0.61 -12.34 -7.31
CA LYS A 23 0.57 -11.88 -8.04
C LYS A 23 1.84 -11.99 -7.18
N LEU A 24 1.76 -11.65 -5.90
CA LEU A 24 2.86 -11.77 -4.94
C LEU A 24 3.24 -13.22 -4.67
N GLU A 25 2.25 -14.10 -4.53
CA GLU A 25 2.46 -15.54 -4.41
C GLU A 25 3.21 -16.09 -5.62
N GLU A 26 2.74 -15.80 -6.82
CA GLU A 26 3.39 -16.23 -8.05
C GLU A 26 4.80 -15.64 -8.17
N PHE A 27 4.98 -14.35 -7.85
CA PHE A 27 6.27 -13.68 -7.87
C PHE A 27 7.29 -14.34 -6.95
N ALA A 28 6.87 -14.74 -5.74
CA ALA A 28 7.71 -15.44 -4.77
C ALA A 28 8.00 -16.89 -5.20
N ARG A 29 7.00 -17.59 -5.72
CA ARG A 29 7.08 -18.98 -6.15
C ARG A 29 8.08 -19.17 -7.27
N VAL A 30 8.03 -18.35 -8.32
CA VAL A 30 8.97 -18.46 -9.46
C VAL A 30 10.42 -18.13 -9.09
N ARG A 31 10.66 -17.53 -7.92
CA ARG A 31 11.98 -17.20 -7.39
C ARG A 31 12.44 -18.13 -6.27
N ASP A 32 11.64 -19.12 -5.90
CA ASP A 32 11.89 -19.99 -4.73
C ASP A 32 12.11 -19.16 -3.43
N TRP A 33 11.36 -18.07 -3.29
CA TRP A 33 11.45 -17.16 -2.14
C TRP A 33 10.54 -17.54 -0.98
N GLU A 34 9.60 -18.48 -1.20
CA GLU A 34 8.65 -18.89 -0.17
C GLU A 34 9.34 -19.40 1.10
N LYS A 35 10.53 -20.01 0.98
CA LYS A 35 11.36 -20.43 2.12
C LYS A 35 11.80 -19.30 3.05
N TYR A 36 11.81 -18.05 2.58
CA TYR A 36 12.14 -16.86 3.35
C TYR A 36 10.91 -16.15 3.92
N HIS A 37 9.71 -16.45 3.41
CA HIS A 37 8.44 -15.77 3.73
C HIS A 37 7.77 -16.32 5.00
N SER A 38 8.54 -16.46 6.09
CA SER A 38 7.93 -16.69 7.41
C SER A 38 7.20 -15.43 7.90
N PRO A 39 6.14 -15.53 8.72
CA PRO A 39 5.42 -14.36 9.25
C PRO A 39 6.34 -13.32 9.91
N ARG A 40 7.33 -13.79 10.69
CA ARG A 40 8.30 -12.91 11.35
C ARG A 40 9.16 -12.16 10.35
N ASN A 41 9.65 -12.82 9.31
CA ASN A 41 10.53 -12.18 8.33
C ASN A 41 9.77 -11.13 7.51
N LEU A 42 8.55 -11.45 7.08
CA LEU A 42 7.69 -10.52 6.35
C LEU A 42 7.32 -9.29 7.21
N LEU A 43 7.03 -9.49 8.50
CA LEU A 43 6.80 -8.39 9.43
C LEU A 43 8.04 -7.49 9.56
N LEU A 44 9.23 -8.09 9.71
CA LEU A 44 10.46 -7.30 9.84
C LEU A 44 10.83 -6.57 8.55
N ALA A 45 10.60 -7.18 7.39
CA ALA A 45 10.76 -6.51 6.09
C ALA A 45 9.81 -5.32 5.97
N MET A 46 8.51 -5.51 6.28
CA MET A 46 7.53 -4.42 6.31
C MET A 46 7.93 -3.26 7.23
N VAL A 47 8.52 -3.56 8.40
CA VAL A 47 9.03 -2.52 9.31
C VAL A 47 10.20 -1.75 8.69
N GLY A 48 11.05 -2.42 7.90
CA GLY A 48 12.08 -1.79 7.08
C GLY A 48 11.48 -0.75 6.12
N GLU A 49 10.49 -1.17 5.32
CA GLU A 49 9.82 -0.27 4.35
C GLU A 49 9.08 0.89 5.03
N VAL A 50 8.51 0.67 6.23
CA VAL A 50 7.97 1.77 7.04
C VAL A 50 9.07 2.76 7.46
N GLY A 51 10.29 2.26 7.68
CA GLY A 51 11.48 3.07 7.91
C GLY A 51 11.82 3.93 6.69
N GLU A 52 11.94 3.33 5.51
CA GLU A 52 12.21 4.01 4.24
C GLU A 52 11.13 5.06 3.93
N LEU A 53 9.86 4.70 4.08
CA LEU A 53 8.73 5.65 4.02
C LEU A 53 8.89 6.81 5.02
N SER A 54 9.37 6.54 6.23
CA SER A 54 9.59 7.58 7.24
C SER A 54 10.73 8.53 6.87
N GLU A 55 11.78 8.03 6.20
CA GLU A 55 12.92 8.83 5.77
C GLU A 55 12.53 9.93 4.78
N ILE A 56 11.49 9.70 3.97
CA ILE A 56 10.93 10.70 3.04
C ILE A 56 10.42 11.95 3.79
N PHE A 57 9.90 11.76 5.00
CA PHE A 57 9.29 12.83 5.81
C PHE A 57 10.19 13.37 6.92
N GLN A 58 11.26 12.65 7.30
CA GLN A 58 11.99 12.91 8.55
C GLN A 58 12.54 14.34 8.72
N TRP A 59 12.85 15.03 7.62
CA TRP A 59 13.36 16.41 7.61
C TRP A 59 12.37 17.43 7.05
N ARG A 60 11.14 17.01 6.75
CA ARG A 60 10.08 17.91 6.32
C ARG A 60 9.41 18.51 7.55
N GLY A 61 9.08 19.80 7.47
CA GLY A 61 8.19 20.44 8.45
C GLY A 61 6.75 19.97 8.26
N GLU A 62 5.79 20.84 8.51
CA GLU A 62 4.39 20.56 8.16
C GLU A 62 4.26 20.26 6.66
N VAL A 63 3.58 19.15 6.33
CA VAL A 63 3.35 18.72 4.95
C VAL A 63 1.88 18.89 4.60
N ASP A 64 1.60 19.76 3.64
CA ASP A 64 0.24 20.03 3.20
C ASP A 64 -0.39 18.85 2.47
N LYS A 65 -1.71 18.68 2.67
CA LYS A 65 -2.50 17.68 1.97
C LYS A 65 -2.37 17.87 0.45
N GLY A 66 -2.12 16.77 -0.26
CA GLY A 66 -2.00 16.77 -1.72
C GLY A 66 -0.62 17.16 -2.23
N LEU A 67 0.35 17.41 -1.33
CA LEU A 67 1.76 17.58 -1.66
C LEU A 67 2.01 18.63 -2.77
N PRO A 68 1.43 19.86 -2.66
CA PRO A 68 1.47 20.84 -3.74
C PRO A 68 2.89 21.34 -4.08
N ASN A 69 3.81 21.27 -3.11
CA ASN A 69 5.19 21.73 -3.24
C ASN A 69 6.19 20.58 -3.44
N TRP A 70 5.70 19.38 -3.80
CA TRP A 70 6.56 18.23 -4.07
C TRP A 70 6.71 18.05 -5.58
N GLU A 71 7.95 17.77 -6.00
CA GLU A 71 8.30 17.37 -7.35
C GLU A 71 7.68 16.01 -7.67
N GLU A 72 7.47 15.73 -8.96
CA GLU A 72 6.84 14.47 -9.37
C GLU A 72 7.65 13.24 -8.95
N SER A 73 8.98 13.32 -9.03
CA SER A 73 9.88 12.27 -8.56
C SER A 73 9.78 12.00 -7.05
N GLU A 74 9.45 13.01 -6.25
CA GLU A 74 9.23 12.82 -4.80
C GLU A 74 7.91 12.09 -4.53
N LYS A 75 6.88 12.34 -5.34
CA LYS A 75 5.60 11.64 -5.27
C LYS A 75 5.69 10.21 -5.78
N GLU A 76 6.47 10.00 -6.84
CA GLU A 76 6.79 8.67 -7.35
C GLU A 76 7.48 7.84 -6.27
N HIS A 77 8.56 8.36 -5.69
CA HIS A 77 9.27 7.69 -4.60
C HIS A 77 8.38 7.43 -3.37
N LEU A 78 7.54 8.40 -2.97
CA LEU A 78 6.53 8.18 -1.94
C LEU A 78 5.56 7.04 -2.30
N GLY A 79 5.16 6.96 -3.57
CA GLY A 79 4.30 5.89 -4.08
C GLY A 79 4.96 4.52 -4.03
N GLU A 80 6.26 4.44 -4.30
CA GLU A 80 7.08 3.21 -4.18
C GLU A 80 7.07 2.72 -2.72
N GLU A 81 7.47 3.57 -1.77
CA GLU A 81 7.56 3.16 -0.36
C GLU A 81 6.20 2.80 0.26
N LEU A 82 5.14 3.54 -0.10
CA LEU A 82 3.78 3.19 0.28
C LEU A 82 3.36 1.83 -0.29
N SER A 83 3.78 1.52 -1.52
CA SER A 83 3.50 0.26 -2.18
C SER A 83 4.25 -0.89 -1.52
N ASP A 84 5.53 -0.71 -1.16
CA ASP A 84 6.31 -1.76 -0.53
C ASP A 84 5.73 -2.15 0.85
N VAL A 85 5.36 -1.17 1.67
CA VAL A 85 4.61 -1.43 2.92
C VAL A 85 3.32 -2.22 2.66
N LEU A 86 2.55 -1.83 1.64
CA LEU A 86 1.30 -2.51 1.28
C LEU A 86 1.54 -3.95 0.82
N LEU A 87 2.54 -4.18 -0.04
CA LEU A 87 2.81 -5.50 -0.61
C LEU A 87 3.28 -6.49 0.46
N TYR A 88 4.13 -6.06 1.41
CA TYR A 88 4.47 -6.92 2.55
C TYR A 88 3.28 -7.16 3.47
N LEU A 89 2.42 -6.17 3.72
CA LEU A 89 1.22 -6.37 4.53
C LEU A 89 0.26 -7.39 3.89
N ILE A 90 0.07 -7.31 2.57
CA ILE A 90 -0.74 -8.28 1.82
C ILE A 90 -0.12 -9.67 1.93
N ARG A 91 1.18 -9.82 1.64
CA ARG A 91 1.84 -11.14 1.70
C ARG A 91 1.86 -11.71 3.12
N LEU A 92 2.07 -10.88 4.13
CA LEU A 92 1.99 -11.29 5.53
C LEU A 92 0.58 -11.79 5.87
N SER A 93 -0.46 -11.08 5.41
CA SER A 93 -1.85 -11.48 5.64
C SER A 93 -2.16 -12.83 4.99
N ASP A 94 -1.71 -13.02 3.74
CA ASP A 94 -1.84 -14.27 2.99
C ASP A 94 -1.18 -15.46 3.71
N ILE A 95 0.09 -15.31 4.11
CA ILE A 95 0.81 -16.34 4.88
C ILE A 95 0.15 -16.62 6.23
N CYS A 96 -0.50 -15.64 6.84
CA CYS A 96 -1.26 -15.82 8.08
C CYS A 96 -2.68 -16.37 7.88
N GLY A 97 -3.14 -16.57 6.64
CA GLY A 97 -4.50 -17.01 6.33
C GLY A 97 -5.58 -15.97 6.64
N ILE A 98 -5.25 -14.68 6.57
CA ILE A 98 -6.14 -13.56 6.88
C ILE A 98 -6.61 -12.90 5.58
N ASP A 99 -7.93 -12.89 5.34
CA ASP A 99 -8.52 -12.03 4.30
C ASP A 99 -8.44 -10.56 4.76
N LEU A 100 -7.41 -9.86 4.29
CA LEU A 100 -7.12 -8.48 4.70
C LEU A 100 -8.25 -7.51 4.36
N GLY A 101 -8.90 -7.68 3.20
CA GLY A 101 -10.01 -6.81 2.78
C GLY A 101 -11.24 -6.95 3.68
N ASP A 102 -11.59 -8.18 4.01
CA ASP A 102 -12.67 -8.48 4.96
C ASP A 102 -12.32 -8.06 6.39
N ALA A 103 -11.08 -8.27 6.83
CA ALA A 103 -10.58 -7.80 8.13
C ALA A 103 -10.64 -6.26 8.26
N ALA A 104 -10.20 -5.53 7.25
CA ALA A 104 -10.27 -4.07 7.19
C ALA A 104 -11.72 -3.56 7.20
N SER A 105 -12.60 -4.19 6.41
CA SER A 105 -14.03 -3.83 6.34
C SER A 105 -14.71 -3.98 7.72
N ARG A 106 -14.50 -5.11 8.41
CA ARG A 106 -14.99 -5.29 9.79
C ARG A 106 -14.39 -4.27 10.75
N LYS A 107 -13.12 -3.92 10.58
CA LYS A 107 -12.45 -2.95 11.44
C LYS A 107 -13.03 -1.55 11.30
N LEU A 108 -13.42 -1.13 10.09
CA LEU A 108 -14.12 0.14 9.84
C LEU A 108 -15.46 0.21 10.58
N VAL A 109 -16.27 -0.86 10.52
CA VAL A 109 -17.54 -0.94 11.28
C VAL A 109 -17.30 -0.79 12.78
N LYS A 110 -16.31 -1.51 13.33
CA LYS A 110 -15.93 -1.39 14.75
C LYS A 110 -15.44 0.02 15.10
N ASN A 111 -14.70 0.67 14.22
CA ASN A 111 -14.21 2.02 14.44
C ASN A 111 -15.34 3.05 14.40
N ALA A 112 -16.33 2.91 13.52
CA ALA A 112 -17.50 3.80 13.46
C ALA A 112 -18.35 3.72 14.74
N ILE A 113 -18.46 2.53 15.35
CA ILE A 113 -19.11 2.36 16.65
C ILE A 113 -18.29 3.03 17.77
N LYS A 114 -16.95 2.86 17.74
CA LYS A 114 -16.06 3.44 18.74
C LYS A 114 -15.96 4.97 18.65
N TYR A 115 -16.07 5.51 17.44
CA TYR A 115 -15.93 6.93 17.12
C TYR A 115 -17.12 7.38 16.25
N PRO A 116 -18.30 7.60 16.86
CA PRO A 116 -19.48 8.03 16.12
C PRO A 116 -19.28 9.43 15.53
N PRO A 117 -20.00 9.79 14.45
CA PRO A 117 -19.94 11.13 13.92
C PRO A 117 -20.40 12.15 14.98
N PRO A 118 -19.91 13.39 14.91
CA PRO A 118 -20.44 14.45 15.76
C PRO A 118 -21.97 14.60 15.53
N PRO A 119 -22.72 15.03 16.55
CA PRO A 119 -24.14 15.26 16.40
C PRO A 119 -24.39 16.29 15.27
N PRO A 120 -25.56 16.22 14.60
CA PRO A 120 -25.93 17.21 13.60
C PRO A 120 -25.81 18.62 14.18
N LYS A 121 -25.22 19.55 13.44
CA LYS A 121 -25.28 20.96 13.82
C LYS A 121 -26.74 21.39 13.72
N VAL A 122 -27.36 21.71 14.85
CA VAL A 122 -28.66 22.38 14.87
C VAL A 122 -28.40 23.80 14.35
N LEU A 123 -29.01 24.14 13.21
CA LEU A 123 -28.97 25.48 12.61
C LEU A 123 -29.86 26.44 13.41
#